data_AF-M1ZN04-F1
#
_entry.id   AF-M1ZN04-F1
#
_cell.length_a   1.000
_cell.length_b   1.000
_cell.length_c   1.000
_cell.angle_alpha   90.00
_cell.angle_beta   90.00
_cell.angle_gamma   90.00
#
_symmetry.space_group_name_H-M   'P 1'
#
loop_
_entity.id
_entity.type
_entity.pdbx_description
1 polymer ?
#
loop_
_entity_poly.entity_id
_entity_poly.type
_entity_poly.pdbx_seq_one_letter_code
_entity_poly.pdbx_strand_id
1 'polypeptide(L)'
;MKVRYLIKFSKEGNIKFVSHLDLQRTLQRNFKRSGLPVEYSKGFNPHIIMSLAQPLAVGLYSKGEYLDVSFIEEEDEKIIVDKLNSTAPSGIKYFKAVKLKEGTNKKVFKSMAAVAAAKYIIQIKYKSTENLEDELKVLLKMDNWDIIKKGKKGSKNVNIKPMIKNIDYSI
;
A
#
# COMPACT_ATOMS: atom_id res chain seq x y z
N MET A 1 -11.42 -1.66 -25.48
CA MET A 1 -12.17 -1.88 -24.22
C MET A 1 -11.21 -1.56 -23.09
N LYS A 2 -11.56 -0.72 -22.12
CA LYS A 2 -10.62 -0.40 -21.02
C LYS A 2 -10.58 -1.57 -20.06
N VAL A 3 -9.40 -2.10 -19.77
CA VAL A 3 -9.23 -3.22 -18.85
C VAL A 3 -8.48 -2.74 -17.63
N ARG A 4 -8.90 -3.14 -16.42
CA ARG A 4 -8.24 -2.74 -15.19
C ARG A 4 -7.59 -3.92 -14.50
N TYR A 5 -6.41 -3.68 -13.95
CA TYR A 5 -5.65 -4.64 -13.17
C TYR A 5 -5.39 -4.09 -11.78
N LEU A 6 -5.50 -4.98 -10.80
CA LEU A 6 -4.98 -4.77 -9.46
C LEU A 6 -3.64 -5.49 -9.36
N ILE A 7 -2.59 -4.75 -9.00
CA ILE A 7 -1.23 -5.27 -8.94
C ILE A 7 -0.70 -5.16 -7.52
N LYS A 8 -0.21 -6.28 -6.99
CA LYS A 8 0.46 -6.36 -5.70
C LYS A 8 1.97 -6.20 -5.88
N PHE A 9 2.59 -5.34 -5.08
CA PHE A 9 4.03 -5.09 -5.12
C PHE A 9 4.63 -4.85 -3.72
N SER A 10 5.95 -4.96 -3.61
CA SER A 10 6.70 -4.55 -2.41
C SER A 10 7.37 -3.19 -2.60
N LYS A 11 7.62 -2.54 -1.46
CA LYS A 11 8.40 -1.32 -1.31
C LYS A 11 9.44 -1.58 -0.22
N GLU A 12 10.65 -1.98 -0.59
CA GLU A 12 11.70 -2.47 0.31
C GLU A 12 13.05 -1.76 0.07
N GLY A 13 14.01 -1.98 0.99
CA GLY A 13 15.34 -1.39 0.87
C GLY A 13 15.31 0.14 0.89
N ASN A 14 16.13 0.77 0.05
CA ASN A 14 16.32 2.23 0.05
C ASN A 14 15.11 3.00 -0.48
N ILE A 15 14.23 2.37 -1.26
CA ILE A 15 13.04 3.04 -1.78
C ILE A 15 12.06 3.44 -0.67
N LYS A 16 12.23 2.91 0.56
CA LYS A 16 11.45 3.32 1.73
C LYS A 16 11.53 4.84 2.00
N PHE A 17 12.63 5.48 1.61
CA PHE A 17 12.86 6.92 1.79
C PHE A 17 12.27 7.80 0.70
N VAL A 18 11.72 7.20 -0.36
CA VAL A 18 11.08 7.94 -1.45
C VAL A 18 9.68 8.40 -1.02
N SER A 19 9.36 9.66 -1.31
CA SER A 19 8.05 10.26 -1.02
C SER A 19 6.94 9.56 -1.83
N HIS A 20 5.68 9.78 -1.44
CA HIS A 20 4.55 9.19 -2.17
C HIS A 20 4.51 9.61 -3.65
N LEU A 21 4.70 10.90 -3.94
CA LEU A 21 4.66 11.42 -5.31
C LEU A 21 5.82 10.88 -6.16
N ASP A 22 7.00 10.76 -5.57
CA ASP A 22 8.17 10.23 -6.27
C ASP A 22 8.07 8.71 -6.47
N LEU A 23 7.43 7.99 -5.55
CA LEU A 23 7.07 6.59 -5.75
C LEU A 23 6.09 6.45 -6.93
N GLN A 24 5.05 7.27 -7.00
CA GLN A 24 4.12 7.26 -8.14
C GLN A 24 4.84 7.52 -9.46
N ARG A 25 5.72 8.53 -9.52
CA ARG A 25 6.55 8.81 -10.71
C ARG A 25 7.46 7.64 -11.07
N THR A 26 8.05 7.00 -10.07
CA THR A 26 8.92 5.82 -10.26
C THR A 26 8.14 4.65 -10.86
N LEU A 27 6.96 4.36 -10.33
CA LEU A 27 6.07 3.32 -10.86
C LEU A 27 5.64 3.66 -12.30
N GLN A 28 5.23 4.90 -12.58
CA GLN A 28 4.87 5.32 -13.94
C GLN A 28 6.02 5.13 -14.94
N ARG A 29 7.25 5.47 -14.53
CA ARG A 29 8.45 5.24 -15.36
C ARG A 29 8.71 3.74 -15.57
N ASN A 30 8.51 2.91 -14.55
CA ASN A 30 8.62 1.46 -14.68
C ASN A 30 7.58 0.90 -15.66
N PHE A 31 6.31 1.28 -15.53
CA PHE A 31 5.26 0.92 -16.51
C PHE A 31 5.64 1.34 -17.93
N LYS A 32 6.12 2.58 -18.12
CA LYS A 32 6.57 3.05 -19.44
C LYS A 32 7.73 2.20 -20.00
N ARG A 33 8.71 1.82 -19.16
CA ARG A 33 9.86 0.99 -19.56
C ARG A 33 9.47 -0.47 -19.85
N SER A 34 8.43 -0.97 -19.20
CA SER A 34 7.95 -2.36 -19.37
C SER A 34 7.29 -2.62 -20.74
N GLY A 35 6.92 -1.57 -21.46
CA GLY A 35 6.22 -1.68 -22.74
C GLY A 35 4.78 -2.20 -22.63
N LEU A 36 4.20 -2.22 -21.43
CA LEU A 36 2.81 -2.63 -21.21
C LEU A 36 1.82 -1.63 -21.82
N PRO A 37 0.65 -2.10 -22.31
CA PRO A 37 -0.34 -1.28 -23.00
C PRO A 37 -1.19 -0.46 -22.02
N VAL A 38 -0.53 0.38 -21.23
CA VAL A 38 -1.17 1.24 -20.22
C VAL A 38 -2.01 2.35 -20.86
N GLU A 39 -3.13 2.68 -20.22
CA GLU A 39 -3.98 3.79 -20.61
C GLU A 39 -3.43 5.11 -20.05
N TYR A 40 -3.44 6.14 -20.90
CA TYR A 40 -3.06 7.51 -20.53
C TYR A 40 -4.29 8.41 -20.39
N SER A 41 -4.18 9.41 -19.53
CA SER A 41 -5.17 10.48 -19.41
C SER A 41 -5.23 11.33 -20.68
N LYS A 42 -6.41 11.89 -20.98
CA LYS A 42 -6.68 12.67 -22.20
C LYS A 42 -6.39 14.19 -22.05
N GLY A 43 -5.63 14.58 -21.04
CA GLY A 43 -5.32 15.99 -20.75
C GLY A 43 -4.09 16.49 -21.51
N PHE A 44 -3.76 17.77 -21.33
CA PHE A 44 -2.59 18.42 -21.95
C PHE A 44 -1.26 17.77 -21.57
N ASN A 45 -1.19 17.15 -20.37
CA ASN A 45 -0.06 16.35 -19.90
C ASN A 45 -0.52 14.91 -19.62
N PRO A 46 -0.49 14.02 -20.64
CA PRO A 46 -0.90 12.64 -20.49
C PRO A 46 -0.06 11.92 -19.45
N HIS A 47 -0.74 11.27 -18.51
CA HIS A 47 -0.11 10.44 -17.48
C HIS A 47 -0.84 9.10 -17.42
N ILE A 48 -0.12 8.06 -17.02
CA ILE A 48 -0.69 6.73 -16.85
C ILE A 48 -1.82 6.78 -15.82
N ILE A 49 -2.97 6.23 -16.17
CA ILE A 49 -4.12 6.12 -15.28
C ILE A 49 -3.85 5.00 -14.29
N MET A 50 -3.29 5.36 -13.14
CA MET A 50 -3.03 4.47 -12.02
C MET A 50 -3.32 5.12 -10.67
N SER A 51 -3.65 4.33 -9.66
CA SER A 51 -3.81 4.79 -8.28
C SER A 51 -3.26 3.78 -7.29
N LEU A 52 -2.52 4.26 -6.29
CA LEU A 52 -2.11 3.44 -5.15
C LEU A 52 -3.27 3.28 -4.17
N ALA A 53 -3.45 2.08 -3.63
CA ALA A 53 -4.52 1.79 -2.68
C ALA A 53 -4.32 2.53 -1.36
N GLN A 54 -3.10 2.51 -0.81
CA GLN A 54 -2.78 3.25 0.40
C GLN A 54 -1.38 3.87 0.30
N PRO A 55 -1.22 5.19 0.52
CA PRO A 55 0.09 5.81 0.59
C PRO A 55 0.81 5.39 1.88
N LEU A 56 2.05 4.93 1.75
CA LEU A 56 2.91 4.62 2.89
C LEU A 56 3.78 5.83 3.26
N ALA A 57 3.96 6.08 4.55
CA ALA A 57 4.84 7.14 5.04
C ALA A 57 6.32 6.89 4.65
N VAL A 58 7.09 7.97 4.60
CA VAL A 58 8.54 7.92 4.37
C VAL A 58 9.21 7.13 5.50
N GLY A 59 10.18 6.29 5.16
CA GLY A 59 10.92 5.45 6.12
C GLY A 59 10.31 4.07 6.36
N LEU A 60 9.05 3.85 5.95
CA LEU A 60 8.39 2.54 6.07
C LEU A 60 8.63 1.68 4.83
N TYR A 61 8.80 0.38 5.07
CA TYR A 61 8.83 -0.67 4.05
C TYR A 61 7.53 -1.49 4.09
N SER A 62 7.19 -2.13 2.98
CA SER A 62 5.99 -2.97 2.87
C SER A 62 6.19 -4.10 1.87
N LYS A 63 5.57 -5.24 2.15
CA LYS A 63 5.57 -6.46 1.30
C LYS A 63 4.26 -6.66 0.54
N GLY A 64 3.31 -5.74 0.67
CA GLY A 64 1.95 -5.96 0.20
C GLY A 64 1.21 -4.67 -0.11
N GLU A 65 1.84 -3.82 -0.91
CA GLU A 65 1.17 -2.64 -1.48
C GLU A 65 0.35 -3.04 -2.70
N TYR A 66 -0.69 -2.27 -2.96
CA TYR A 66 -1.60 -2.49 -4.08
C TYR A 66 -1.73 -1.23 -4.93
N LEU A 67 -1.80 -1.43 -6.25
CA LEU A 67 -2.08 -0.37 -7.20
C LEU A 67 -3.14 -0.83 -8.21
N ASP A 68 -4.04 0.06 -8.55
CA ASP A 68 -4.93 -0.07 -9.70
C ASP A 68 -4.26 0.56 -10.92
N VAL A 69 -4.35 -0.07 -12.09
CA VAL A 69 -3.90 0.49 -13.37
C VAL A 69 -4.88 0.12 -14.49
N SER A 70 -5.12 1.08 -15.39
CA SER A 70 -5.94 0.86 -16.60
C SER A 70 -5.06 0.59 -17.81
N PHE A 71 -5.46 -0.39 -18.62
CA PHE A 71 -4.82 -0.76 -19.89
C PHE A 71 -5.79 -0.53 -21.05
N ILE A 72 -5.25 -0.28 -22.24
CA ILE A 72 -6.03 -0.09 -23.49
C ILE A 72 -6.53 -1.41 -24.07
N GLU A 73 -5.88 -2.51 -23.72
CA GLU A 73 -6.20 -3.88 -24.12
C GLU A 73 -5.91 -4.88 -23.00
N GLU A 74 -6.37 -6.11 -23.17
CA GLU A 74 -6.10 -7.20 -22.23
C GLU A 74 -4.67 -7.73 -22.41
N GLU A 75 -4.05 -8.16 -21.32
CA GLU A 75 -2.71 -8.73 -21.29
C GLU A 75 -2.69 -9.82 -20.24
N ASP A 76 -1.89 -10.86 -20.45
CA ASP A 76 -1.80 -11.97 -19.51
C ASP A 76 -1.20 -11.51 -18.17
N GLU A 77 -1.81 -11.93 -17.06
CA GLU A 77 -1.42 -11.48 -15.71
C GLU A 77 0.03 -11.82 -15.37
N LYS A 78 0.55 -12.95 -15.87
CA LYS A 78 1.95 -13.35 -15.68
C LYS A 78 2.86 -12.49 -16.54
N ILE A 79 2.50 -12.24 -17.80
CA ILE A 79 3.24 -11.32 -18.69
C ILE A 79 3.36 -9.92 -18.06
N ILE A 80 2.28 -9.42 -17.43
CA ILE A 80 2.30 -8.14 -16.70
C ILE A 80 3.37 -8.15 -15.60
N VAL A 81 3.35 -9.16 -14.74
CA VAL A 81 4.29 -9.28 -13.63
C VAL A 81 5.73 -9.40 -14.13
N ASP A 82 5.96 -10.22 -15.16
CA ASP A 82 7.30 -10.46 -15.72
C ASP A 82 7.87 -9.20 -16.38
N LYS A 83 7.09 -8.49 -17.21
CA LYS A 83 7.49 -7.22 -17.85
C LYS A 83 7.75 -6.10 -16.84
N LEU A 84 6.97 -6.03 -15.76
CA LEU A 84 7.19 -5.03 -14.71
C LEU A 84 8.48 -5.32 -13.93
N ASN A 85 8.69 -6.58 -13.56
CA ASN A 85 9.88 -7.00 -12.81
C ASN A 85 11.16 -6.88 -13.64
N SER A 86 11.14 -7.12 -14.95
CA SER A 86 12.33 -6.99 -15.81
C SER A 86 12.90 -5.58 -15.87
N THR A 87 12.09 -4.57 -15.54
CA THR A 87 12.49 -3.16 -15.54
C THR A 87 12.36 -2.50 -14.16
N ALA A 88 12.08 -3.29 -13.12
CA ALA A 88 11.83 -2.80 -11.77
C ALA A 88 13.08 -2.15 -11.18
N PRO A 89 12.96 -0.97 -10.54
CA PRO A 89 14.05 -0.43 -9.77
C PRO A 89 14.29 -1.29 -8.51
N SER A 90 15.52 -1.22 -7.98
CA SER A 90 15.87 -1.90 -6.73
C SER A 90 14.91 -1.51 -5.60
N GLY A 91 14.45 -2.51 -4.85
CA GLY A 91 13.48 -2.31 -3.77
C GLY A 91 12.01 -2.37 -4.18
N ILE A 92 11.70 -2.50 -5.48
CA ILE A 92 10.35 -2.83 -5.96
C ILE A 92 10.33 -4.25 -6.50
N LYS A 93 9.34 -5.04 -6.09
CA LYS A 93 9.04 -6.33 -6.69
C LYS A 93 7.54 -6.47 -6.89
N TYR A 94 7.13 -6.86 -8.08
CA TYR A 94 5.74 -7.15 -8.41
C TYR A 94 5.49 -8.64 -8.18
N PHE A 95 4.40 -8.97 -7.49
CA PHE A 95 4.11 -10.35 -7.09
C PHE A 95 2.94 -10.96 -7.85
N LYS A 96 1.92 -10.15 -8.14
CA LYS A 96 0.68 -10.62 -8.75
C LYS A 96 -0.04 -9.48 -9.44
N ALA A 97 -0.56 -9.74 -10.63
CA ALA A 97 -1.60 -8.94 -11.26
C ALA A 97 -2.91 -9.72 -11.23
N VAL A 98 -4.03 -9.04 -11.12
CA VAL A 98 -5.37 -9.63 -11.23
C VAL A 98 -6.23 -8.73 -12.07
N LYS A 99 -6.81 -9.27 -13.14
CA LYS A 99 -7.81 -8.57 -13.96
C LYS A 99 -9.08 -8.34 -13.14
N LEU A 100 -9.49 -7.08 -13.04
CA LEU A 100 -10.72 -6.71 -12.37
C LEU A 100 -11.89 -6.87 -13.33
N LYS A 101 -12.89 -7.67 -12.93
CA LYS A 101 -14.15 -7.77 -13.67
C LYS A 101 -14.92 -6.47 -13.52
N GLU A 102 -15.20 -5.76 -14.61
CA GLU A 102 -16.15 -4.65 -14.57
C GLU A 102 -17.56 -5.22 -14.43
N GLY A 103 -18.15 -5.06 -13.24
CA GLY A 103 -19.55 -5.40 -13.03
C GLY A 103 -20.43 -4.50 -13.87
N THR A 104 -21.39 -5.08 -14.59
CA THR A 104 -22.25 -4.44 -15.60
C THR A 104 -23.07 -3.23 -15.11
N ASN A 105 -23.09 -2.90 -13.81
CA ASN A 105 -23.83 -1.74 -13.27
C ASN A 105 -23.37 -1.29 -11.87
N LYS A 106 -22.15 -1.60 -11.42
CA LYS A 106 -21.69 -1.17 -10.09
C LYS A 106 -20.45 -0.29 -10.22
N LYS A 107 -20.48 0.89 -9.56
CA LYS A 107 -19.30 1.73 -9.29
C LYS A 107 -18.15 0.81 -8.93
N VAL A 108 -17.17 0.70 -9.82
CA VAL A 108 -16.05 -0.18 -9.56
C VAL A 108 -15.23 0.45 -8.44
N PHE A 109 -15.23 -0.22 -7.29
CA PHE A 109 -14.52 0.24 -6.12
C PHE A 109 -13.04 0.28 -6.44
N LYS A 110 -12.45 1.48 -6.36
CA LYS A 110 -10.99 1.62 -6.38
C LYS A 110 -10.43 0.87 -5.18
N SER A 111 -9.26 0.28 -5.33
CA SER A 111 -8.66 -0.52 -4.26
C SER A 111 -8.46 0.29 -2.98
N MET A 112 -8.25 1.60 -3.09
CA MET A 112 -8.22 2.54 -1.96
C MET A 112 -9.46 2.49 -1.05
N ALA A 113 -10.66 2.28 -1.62
CA ALA A 113 -11.89 2.14 -0.84
C ALA A 113 -12.11 0.72 -0.29
N ALA A 114 -11.39 -0.27 -0.82
CA ALA A 114 -11.50 -1.67 -0.44
C ALA A 114 -10.55 -2.07 0.71
N VAL A 115 -9.53 -1.27 1.01
CA VAL A 115 -8.59 -1.55 2.12
C VAL A 115 -9.33 -1.46 3.45
N ALA A 116 -9.53 -2.62 4.09
CA ALA A 116 -10.26 -2.72 5.37
C ALA A 116 -9.36 -2.74 6.61
N ALA A 117 -8.08 -3.09 6.46
CA ALA A 117 -7.07 -3.12 7.52
C ALA A 117 -5.66 -3.24 6.93
N ALA A 118 -4.65 -2.94 7.74
CA ALA A 118 -3.25 -3.21 7.46
C ALA A 118 -2.63 -3.99 8.64
N LYS A 119 -1.65 -4.84 8.32
CA LYS A 119 -0.81 -5.51 9.33
C LYS A 119 0.51 -4.75 9.45
N TYR A 120 0.86 -4.38 10.67
CA TYR A 120 2.14 -3.75 10.97
C TYR A 120 3.02 -4.75 11.73
N ILE A 121 4.31 -4.73 11.41
CA ILE A 121 5.34 -5.41 12.21
C ILE A 121 6.21 -4.30 12.78
N ILE A 122 6.23 -4.21 14.10
CA ILE A 122 6.99 -3.19 14.82
C ILE A 122 8.10 -3.91 15.57
N GLN A 123 9.34 -3.50 15.33
CA GLN A 123 10.50 -3.98 16.06
C GLN A 123 10.97 -2.86 16.97
N ILE A 124 10.90 -3.09 18.28
CA ILE A 124 11.29 -2.13 19.30
C ILE A 124 12.57 -2.65 19.94
N LYS A 125 13.58 -1.78 20.05
CA LYS A 125 14.82 -2.10 20.76
C LYS A 125 14.62 -1.82 22.25
N TYR A 126 14.87 -2.81 23.07
CA TYR A 126 14.80 -2.71 24.53
C TYR A 126 16.18 -2.81 25.16
N LYS A 127 16.34 -2.17 26.32
CA LYS A 127 17.54 -2.33 27.17
C LYS A 127 17.44 -3.55 28.09
N SER A 128 16.23 -3.82 28.60
CA SER A 128 15.87 -4.99 29.40
C SER A 128 14.42 -5.36 29.08
N THR A 129 14.11 -6.66 29.14
CA THR A 129 12.77 -7.22 28.87
C THR A 129 12.15 -7.88 30.11
N GLU A 130 12.79 -7.76 31.28
CA GLU A 130 12.41 -8.46 32.52
C GLU A 130 10.92 -8.30 32.89
N ASN A 131 10.37 -7.09 32.75
CA ASN A 131 8.98 -6.79 33.08
C ASN A 131 8.08 -6.62 31.84
N LEU A 132 8.62 -6.78 30.64
CA LEU A 132 7.92 -6.41 29.40
C LEU A 132 6.67 -7.29 29.16
N GLU A 133 6.77 -8.57 29.50
CA GLU A 133 5.65 -9.52 29.40
C GLU A 133 4.47 -9.09 30.28
N ASP A 134 4.75 -8.70 31.52
CA ASP A 134 3.70 -8.30 32.47
C ASP A 134 3.12 -6.92 32.13
N GLU A 135 3.95 -5.98 31.71
CA GLU A 135 3.51 -4.68 31.19
C GLU A 135 2.58 -4.83 29.97
N LEU A 136 2.90 -5.74 29.04
CA LEU A 136 2.05 -6.03 27.88
C LEU A 136 0.71 -6.65 28.29
N LYS A 137 0.71 -7.60 29.23
CA LYS A 137 -0.54 -8.17 29.76
C LYS A 137 -1.43 -7.10 30.40
N VAL A 138 -0.85 -6.16 31.14
CA VAL A 138 -1.58 -5.03 31.72
C VAL A 138 -2.14 -4.13 30.63
N LEU A 139 -1.32 -3.74 29.64
CA LEU A 139 -1.73 -2.90 28.52
C LEU A 139 -2.91 -3.51 27.75
N LEU A 140 -2.86 -4.82 27.45
CA LEU A 140 -3.90 -5.54 26.72
C LEU A 140 -5.23 -5.59 27.47
N LYS A 141 -5.20 -5.57 28.81
CA LYS A 141 -6.39 -5.56 29.68
C LYS A 141 -7.03 -4.18 29.85
N MET A 142 -6.31 -3.08 29.60
CA MET A 142 -6.85 -1.71 29.75
C MET A 142 -8.05 -1.45 28.82
N ASP A 143 -9.15 -0.88 29.31
CA ASP A 143 -10.35 -0.64 28.50
C ASP A 143 -10.16 0.38 27.37
N ASN A 144 -9.26 1.35 27.55
CA ASN A 144 -9.01 2.42 26.59
C ASN A 144 -7.52 2.60 26.32
N TRP A 145 -7.20 2.84 25.05
CA TRP A 145 -5.87 3.28 24.61
C TRP A 145 -6.02 4.66 23.98
N ASP A 146 -5.93 5.70 24.78
CA ASP A 146 -6.17 7.07 24.33
C ASP A 146 -4.92 7.70 23.73
N ILE A 147 -5.07 8.27 22.53
CA ILE A 147 -4.04 9.07 21.87
C ILE A 147 -4.54 10.47 21.56
N ILE A 148 -3.63 11.43 21.57
CA ILE A 148 -3.90 12.82 21.13
C ILE A 148 -3.68 12.90 19.62
N LYS A 149 -4.78 12.96 18.86
CA LYS A 149 -4.74 13.21 17.41
C LYS A 149 -4.72 14.72 17.14
N LYS A 150 -3.61 15.23 16.59
CA LYS A 150 -3.49 16.62 16.13
C LYS A 150 -4.03 16.75 14.70
N GLY A 151 -4.91 17.71 14.47
CA GLY A 151 -5.42 18.08 13.15
C GLY A 151 -5.32 19.58 12.92
N LYS A 152 -5.72 20.04 11.72
CA LYS A 152 -5.66 21.47 11.35
C LYS A 152 -6.47 22.40 12.28
N LYS A 153 -7.52 21.86 12.93
CA LYS A 153 -8.45 22.62 13.80
C LYS A 153 -8.23 22.37 15.30
N GLY A 154 -7.12 21.75 15.71
CA GLY A 154 -6.82 21.44 17.11
C GLY A 154 -6.53 19.96 17.36
N SER A 155 -6.44 19.58 18.65
CA SER A 155 -6.20 18.21 19.09
C SER A 155 -7.46 17.57 19.67
N LYS A 156 -7.65 16.28 19.42
CA LYS A 156 -8.74 15.47 19.97
C LYS A 156 -8.19 14.18 20.58
N ASN A 157 -8.71 13.78 21.75
CA ASN A 157 -8.47 12.43 22.28
C ASN A 157 -9.27 11.39 21.51
N VAL A 158 -8.61 10.29 21.16
CA VAL A 158 -9.20 9.18 20.44
C VAL A 158 -8.75 7.88 21.09
N ASN A 159 -9.72 7.07 21.54
CA ASN A 159 -9.45 5.69 21.94
C ASN A 159 -9.21 4.83 20.69
N ILE A 160 -8.02 4.26 20.56
CA ILE A 160 -7.62 3.41 19.42
C ILE A 160 -7.86 1.92 19.65
N LYS A 161 -8.17 1.48 20.88
CA LYS A 161 -8.35 0.05 21.17
C LYS A 161 -9.39 -0.62 20.25
N PRO A 162 -10.58 -0.03 19.97
CA PRO A 162 -11.56 -0.63 19.05
C PRO A 162 -11.11 -0.69 17.58
N MET A 163 -10.05 0.06 17.22
CA MET A 163 -9.52 0.09 15.85
C MET A 163 -8.51 -1.03 15.60
N ILE A 164 -8.03 -1.70 16.66
CA ILE A 164 -7.01 -2.74 16.58
C ILE A 164 -7.68 -4.10 16.58
N LYS A 165 -7.56 -4.81 15.46
CA LYS A 165 -8.25 -6.10 15.25
C LYS A 165 -7.59 -7.26 15.99
N ASN A 166 -6.26 -7.24 16.06
CA ASN A 166 -5.45 -8.29 16.67
C ASN A 166 -4.06 -7.69 17.00
N ILE A 167 -3.45 -8.19 18.08
CA ILE A 167 -2.04 -7.97 18.42
C ILE A 167 -1.42 -9.32 18.74
N ASP A 168 -0.31 -9.61 18.07
CA ASP A 168 0.60 -10.71 18.39
C ASP A 168 1.97 -10.10 18.71
N TYR A 169 2.70 -10.68 19.66
CA TYR A 169 4.05 -10.24 20.03
C TYR A 169 4.96 -11.42 20.40
N SER A 170 6.26 -11.17 20.33
CA SER A 170 7.33 -12.07 20.78
C SER A 170 8.40 -11.21 21.45
N ILE A 171 8.83 -11.63 22.64
CA ILE A 171 9.86 -10.94 23.44
C ILE A 171 11.21 -11.60 23.24
#